data_AF-A0A8I1QIS6-F1
#
_entry.id   AF-A0A8I1QIS6-F1
#
_cell.length_a   1.000
_cell.length_b   1.000
_cell.length_c   1.000
_cell.angle_alpha   90.00
_cell.angle_beta   90.00
_cell.angle_gamma   90.00
#
_symmetry.space_group_name_H-M   'P 1'
#
loop_
_entity.id
_entity.type
_entity.pdbx_description
1 polymer ?
#
loop_
_entity_poly.entity_id
_entity_poly.type
_entity_poly.pdbx_seq_one_letter_code
_entity_poly.pdbx_strand_id
1 'polypeptide(L)'
;MHAYWITFDQQQSPSVLNLGAGVTAIDRSDAESLIREHVFPLYGERGITAVLDDVDVRDLDAAHVRPNIGNVLERGVWFPNLGRWRGQL
;
A
#
# COMPACT_ATOMS: atom_id res chain seq x y z
N MET A 1 13.11 -7.55 -4.71
CA MET A 1 11.90 -6.75 -4.43
C MET A 1 11.13 -7.50 -3.37
N HIS A 2 10.62 -6.78 -2.39
CA HIS A 2 9.90 -7.33 -1.24
C HIS A 2 8.50 -6.71 -1.18
N ALA A 3 7.55 -7.45 -0.63
CA ALA A 3 6.20 -6.96 -0.37
C ALA A 3 6.15 -6.39 1.05
N TYR A 4 5.66 -5.16 1.18
CA TYR A 4 5.56 -4.42 2.43
C TYR A 4 4.09 -4.13 2.73
N TRP A 5 3.74 -4.18 4.00
CA TRP A 5 2.47 -3.66 4.51
C TRP A 5 2.73 -2.49 5.46
N ILE A 6 2.18 -1.32 5.13
CA ILE A 6 2.36 -0.08 5.85
C ILE A 6 1.06 0.27 6.57
N THR A 7 1.16 0.49 7.89
CA THR A 7 0.04 0.90 8.74
C THR A 7 0.19 2.37 9.09
N PHE A 8 -0.94 3.08 9.15
CA PHE A 8 -0.99 4.52 9.41
C PHE A 8 -1.77 4.84 10.67
N ASP A 9 -1.64 6.09 11.12
CA ASP A 9 -2.54 6.69 12.09
C ASP A 9 -4.01 6.56 11.62
N GLN A 10 -4.85 6.11 12.55
CA GLN A 10 -6.27 5.91 12.31
C GLN A 10 -7.00 7.26 12.34
N GLN A 11 -7.94 7.44 11.41
CA GLN A 11 -8.84 8.58 11.42
C GLN A 11 -10.24 8.14 11.85
N GLN A 12 -10.99 9.05 12.49
CA GLN A 12 -12.37 8.80 12.91
C GLN A 12 -13.31 8.57 11.72
N SER A 13 -13.03 9.22 10.58
CA SER A 13 -13.77 9.01 9.35
C SER A 13 -13.31 7.72 8.63
N PRO A 14 -14.22 7.01 7.95
CA PRO A 14 -13.85 5.88 7.09
C PRO A 14 -12.86 6.29 6.01
N SER A 15 -11.78 5.53 5.88
CA SER A 15 -10.75 5.69 4.84
C SER A 15 -10.09 4.36 4.56
N VAL A 16 -9.66 4.12 3.33
CA VAL A 16 -8.89 2.92 2.99
C VAL A 16 -7.55 2.85 3.72
N LEU A 17 -6.96 4.01 4.06
CA LEU A 17 -5.72 4.05 4.85
C LEU A 17 -5.91 3.65 6.32
N ASN A 18 -7.15 3.53 6.81
CA ASN A 18 -7.41 2.89 8.10
C ASN A 18 -7.11 1.38 8.05
N LEU A 19 -7.15 0.76 6.87
CA LEU A 19 -6.77 -0.65 6.68
C LEU A 19 -5.25 -0.80 6.52
N GLY A 20 -4.62 0.13 5.80
CA GLY A 20 -3.19 0.14 5.50
C GLY A 20 -2.90 0.35 4.02
N ALA A 21 -1.65 0.17 3.63
CA ALA A 21 -1.21 0.18 2.24
C ALA A 21 -0.22 -0.95 1.96
N GLY A 22 -0.39 -1.59 0.80
CA GLY A 22 0.47 -2.63 0.28
C GLY A 22 1.37 -2.10 -0.82
N VAL A 23 2.67 -2.34 -0.69
CA VAL A 23 3.68 -1.84 -1.63
C VAL A 23 4.69 -2.93 -1.95
N THR A 24 5.07 -3.07 -3.21
CA THR A 24 6.24 -3.86 -3.60
C THR A 24 7.36 -2.90 -3.94
N ALA A 25 8.50 -3.05 -3.25
CA ALA A 25 9.60 -2.09 -3.30
C ALA A 25 10.97 -2.78 -3.20
N ILE A 26 12.04 -2.02 -3.46
CA ILE A 26 13.42 -2.49 -3.34
C ILE A 26 13.78 -2.68 -1.86
N ASP A 27 13.49 -1.67 -1.05
CA ASP A 27 13.71 -1.62 0.39
C ASP A 27 12.58 -0.83 1.08
N ARG A 28 12.65 -0.70 2.40
CA ARG A 28 11.66 0.06 3.18
C ARG A 28 11.63 1.56 2.83
N SER A 29 12.78 2.18 2.55
CA SER A 29 12.84 3.60 2.19
C SER A 29 12.14 3.85 0.84
N ASP A 30 12.31 2.93 -0.10
CA ASP A 30 11.64 2.91 -1.39
C ASP A 30 10.11 2.74 -1.20
N ALA A 31 9.69 1.83 -0.33
CA ALA A 31 8.28 1.63 0.00
C ALA A 31 7.62 2.89 0.56
N GLU A 32 8.26 3.56 1.53
CA GLU A 32 7.76 4.81 2.10
C GLU A 32 7.74 5.95 1.07
N SER A 33 8.72 5.99 0.17
CA SER A 33 8.76 6.99 -0.92
C SER A 33 7.59 6.81 -1.89
N LEU A 34 7.29 5.57 -2.28
CA LEU A 34 6.13 5.25 -3.12
C LEU A 34 4.79 5.64 -2.46
N ILE A 35 4.67 5.49 -1.14
CA ILE A 35 3.50 5.99 -0.39
C ILE A 35 3.38 7.51 -0.49
N ARG A 36 4.47 8.24 -0.23
CA ARG A 36 4.48 9.71 -0.30
C ARG A 36 4.16 10.22 -1.70
N GLU A 37 4.65 9.54 -2.72
CA GLU A 37 4.46 9.93 -4.13
C GLU A 37 3.07 9.60 -4.67
N HIS A 38 2.51 8.44 -4.32
CA HIS A 38 1.31 7.92 -5.00
C HIS A 38 0.07 7.82 -4.11
N VAL A 39 0.22 7.66 -2.79
CA VAL A 39 -0.90 7.44 -1.88
C VAL A 39 -1.30 8.73 -1.18
N PHE A 40 -0.37 9.45 -0.57
CA PHE A 40 -0.66 10.68 0.16
C PHE A 40 -1.35 11.77 -0.68
N PRO A 41 -1.00 12.00 -1.97
CA PRO A 41 -1.71 12.97 -2.79
C PRO A 41 -3.19 12.65 -3.03
N LEU A 42 -3.60 11.39 -2.84
CA LEU A 42 -4.97 10.94 -3.09
C LEU A 42 -5.78 10.80 -1.79
N TYR A 43 -5.15 10.40 -0.69
CA TYR A 43 -5.83 10.01 0.55
C TYR A 43 -5.45 10.87 1.76
N GLY A 44 -4.55 11.83 1.59
CA GLY A 44 -4.01 12.68 2.64
C GLY A 44 -2.81 12.05 3.36
N GLU A 45 -1.88 12.91 3.78
CA GLU A 45 -0.70 12.51 4.54
C GLU A 45 -1.07 12.03 5.96
N ARG A 46 -0.38 10.99 6.44
CA ARG A 46 -0.58 10.37 7.76
C ARG A 46 0.74 9.87 8.33
N GLY A 47 0.84 9.80 9.65
CA GLY A 47 1.98 9.14 10.31
C GLY A 47 1.98 7.64 10.02
N ILE A 48 3.16 7.11 9.69
CA ILE A 48 3.39 5.67 9.55
C ILE A 48 3.64 5.10 10.95
N THR A 49 2.81 4.16 11.39
CA THR A 49 2.90 3.55 12.73
C THR A 49 3.63 2.22 12.72
N ALA A 50 3.56 1.48 11.60
CA ALA A 50 4.25 0.21 11.43
C ALA A 50 4.54 -0.07 9.95
N VAL A 51 5.61 -0.81 9.71
CA VAL A 51 5.94 -1.40 8.40
C VAL A 51 6.29 -2.86 8.64
N LEU A 52 5.61 -3.75 7.95
CA LEU A 52 5.87 -5.19 7.95
C LEU A 52 6.51 -5.59 6.61
N ASP A 53 7.68 -6.19 6.69
CA ASP A 53 8.44 -6.71 5.55
C ASP A 53 7.98 -8.14 5.16
N ASP A 54 8.24 -8.52 3.91
CA ASP A 54 7.97 -9.84 3.34
C ASP A 54 6.55 -10.37 3.61
N VAL A 55 5.55 -9.49 3.46
CA VAL A 55 4.15 -9.84 3.74
C VAL A 55 3.63 -10.88 2.75
N ASP A 56 3.00 -11.94 3.26
CA ASP A 56 2.21 -12.85 2.45
C ASP A 56 0.79 -12.29 2.30
N VAL A 57 0.38 -12.00 1.06
CA VAL A 57 -0.94 -11.44 0.78
C VAL A 57 -2.10 -12.35 1.20
N ARG A 58 -1.84 -13.65 1.41
CA ARG A 58 -2.83 -14.60 1.92
C ARG A 58 -3.22 -14.33 3.37
N ASP A 59 -2.33 -13.71 4.14
CA ASP A 59 -2.55 -13.38 5.55
C ASP A 59 -3.32 -12.06 5.73
N LEU A 60 -3.53 -11.30 4.65
CA LEU A 60 -4.27 -10.05 4.67
C LEU A 60 -5.78 -10.27 4.74
N ASP A 61 -6.50 -9.23 5.18
CA ASP A 61 -7.94 -9.22 5.34
C ASP A 61 -8.69 -9.72 4.10
N ALA A 62 -9.50 -10.75 4.31
CA ALA A 62 -10.19 -11.48 3.26
C ALA A 62 -11.34 -10.73 2.61
N ALA A 63 -11.93 -9.78 3.34
CA ALA A 63 -13.19 -9.14 2.95
C ALA A 63 -12.96 -7.84 2.16
N HIS A 64 -11.91 -7.09 2.49
CA HIS A 64 -11.67 -5.74 2.00
C HIS A 64 -10.30 -5.59 1.33
N VAL A 65 -9.24 -6.23 1.86
CA VAL A 65 -7.89 -6.04 1.31
C VAL A 65 -7.68 -6.96 0.11
N ARG A 66 -7.68 -8.28 0.31
CA ARG A 66 -7.37 -9.25 -0.76
C ARG A 66 -8.20 -9.09 -2.04
N PRO A 67 -9.52 -8.80 -1.98
CA PRO A 67 -10.31 -8.60 -3.20
C PRO A 67 -9.94 -7.34 -3.98
N ASN A 68 -9.26 -6.38 -3.35
CA ASN A 68 -8.97 -5.05 -3.89
C ASN A 68 -7.47 -4.78 -4.05
N ILE A 69 -6.62 -5.82 -4.05
CA ILE A 69 -5.20 -5.68 -4.38
C ILE A 69 -4.96 -5.63 -5.90
N GLY A 70 -3.92 -4.90 -6.31
CA GLY A 70 -3.37 -4.87 -7.66
C GLY A 70 -2.25 -5.90 -7.84
N ASN A 71 -1.32 -5.63 -8.77
CA ASN A 71 -0.20 -6.53 -9.06
C ASN A 71 0.91 -6.42 -7.99
N VAL A 72 1.05 -7.45 -7.16
CA VAL A 72 2.05 -7.52 -6.08
C VAL A 72 3.45 -7.85 -6.62
N LEU A 73 3.56 -8.34 -7.85
CA LEU A 73 4.85 -8.74 -8.45
C LEU A 73 5.61 -7.56 -9.08
N GLU A 74 4.96 -6.41 -9.24
CA GLU A 74 5.53 -5.21 -9.84
C GLU A 74 5.85 -4.16 -8.77
N ARG A 75 6.96 -3.44 -8.93
CA ARG A 75 7.30 -2.32 -8.03
C ARG A 75 6.19 -1.27 -8.09
N GLY A 76 5.65 -0.91 -6.94
CA GLY A 76 4.58 0.07 -6.82
C GLY A 76 3.59 -0.27 -5.72
N VAL A 77 2.54 0.56 -5.63
CA VAL A 77 1.45 0.39 -4.66
C VAL A 77 0.43 -0.57 -5.24
N TRP A 78 0.24 -1.71 -4.59
CA TRP A 78 -0.79 -2.69 -4.96
C TRP A 78 -2.02 -2.62 -4.04
N PHE A 79 -1.93 -1.93 -2.89
CA PHE A 79 -3.12 -1.60 -2.10
C PHE A 79 -2.97 -0.22 -1.43
N PRO A 80 -3.97 0.67 -1.46
CA PRO A 80 -5.19 0.58 -2.28
C PRO A 80 -4.84 0.46 -3.76
N ASN A 81 -5.62 -0.33 -4.53
CA ASN A 81 -5.43 -0.40 -5.97
C ASN A 81 -5.80 0.94 -6.59
N LEU A 82 -4.77 1.71 -6.99
CA LEU A 82 -4.92 3.07 -7.52
C LEU A 82 -5.48 3.10 -8.95
N GLY A 83 -5.76 1.95 -9.56
CA GLY A 83 -6.27 1.85 -10.93
C GLY A 83 -5.32 2.36 -12.01
N ARG A 84 -4.10 2.76 -11.64
CA ARG A 84 -3.08 3.26 -12.56
C ARG A 84 -2.09 2.14 -12.89
N TRP A 85 -2.37 1.43 -13.98
CA TRP A 85 -1.36 0.91 -14.92
C TRP A 85 -2.05 0.60 -16.27
N ARG A 86 -2.00 1.57 -17.19
CA ARG A 86 -2.08 1.36 -18.65
C ARG A 86 -0.89 2.08 -19.25
N GLY A 87 0.15 1.31 -19.59
CA GLY A 87 1.19 1.69 -20.55
C GLY A 87 2.32 2.58 -20.00
N GLN A 88 3.50 1.99 -19.88
CA GLN A 88 4.71 2.66 -20.37
C GLN A 88 5.16 1.89 -21.60
N LEU A 89 4.99 2.50 -22.77
CA LEU A 89 6.00 2.82 -23.78
C LEU A 89 5.35 3.73 -24.83
#